data_AF-A0A0F8AZ11-F1
#
_entry.id   AF-A0A0F8AZ11-F1
#
_cell.length_a   1.000
_cell.length_b   1.000
_cell.length_c   1.000
_cell.angle_alpha   90.00
_cell.angle_beta   90.00
_cell.angle_gamma   90.00
#
_symmetry.space_group_name_H-M   'P 1'
#
loop_
_entity.id
_entity.type
_entity.pdbx_description
1 polymer ?
#
loop_
_entity_poly.entity_id
_entity_poly.type
_entity_poly.pdbx_seq_one_letter_code
_entity_poly.pdbx_strand_id
1 'polypeptide(L)'
;MSMVNRLLGSVAVVLPYLFLYLAAFVDPGYITPENHVYHMEQYPYDFSAFHPGKFCHTCRLLKPPRSKHCSVCKKCVAKMDHHCIFINKCVGQRNHRYFVLLLLSTAILASYGGMLGFSILKDTILFRYPLWSPWKPAGMTWRDYMLIWSWGLEHNTRIGAVSLLAILCSPMVWAFLFYTVFLIYCGTTTNESLKWSDWRLEMKEGFVFKRAMSLTREKYLSVEPAITRWPVETEQIIVRTADGSLPDPQCPGTGEWERVHSLRDIDNIYDLGFADNLRDIFFDNYQFRERDRQRELLDAKNGLPPFNSTSHRRKRRAKAAAI
;
A
#
# COMPACT_ATOMS: atom_id res chain seq x y z
N MET A 1 33.13 8.41 -19.60
CA MET A 1 31.79 8.61 -18.97
C MET A 1 31.45 10.08 -18.97
N SER A 2 30.30 10.46 -19.56
CA SER A 2 29.75 11.83 -19.50
C SER A 2 29.51 12.30 -18.06
N MET A 3 29.57 13.61 -17.80
CA MET A 3 29.22 14.23 -16.52
C MET A 3 27.81 13.82 -16.05
N VAL A 4 26.87 13.70 -17.00
CA VAL A 4 25.49 13.25 -16.74
C VAL A 4 25.47 11.85 -16.13
N ASN A 5 26.27 10.91 -16.66
CA ASN A 5 26.31 9.54 -16.13
C ASN A 5 26.90 9.47 -14.72
N ARG A 6 27.88 10.33 -14.42
CA ARG A 6 28.46 10.42 -13.07
C ARG A 6 27.45 10.96 -12.07
N LEU A 7 26.70 11.99 -12.46
CA LEU A 7 25.65 12.57 -11.62
C LEU A 7 24.51 11.58 -11.38
N LEU A 8 23.96 10.99 -12.45
CA LEU A 8 22.87 10.02 -12.35
C LEU A 8 23.27 8.78 -11.54
N GLY A 9 24.49 8.26 -11.74
CA GLY A 9 25.00 7.15 -10.95
C GLY A 9 25.12 7.51 -9.46
N SER A 10 25.64 8.69 -9.13
CA SER A 10 25.76 9.15 -7.74
C SER A 10 24.39 9.29 -7.08
N VAL A 11 23.41 9.87 -7.78
CA VAL A 11 22.03 10.00 -7.30
C VAL A 11 21.39 8.62 -7.08
N ALA A 12 21.52 7.70 -8.03
CA ALA A 12 20.98 6.35 -7.94
C ALA A 12 21.56 5.57 -6.75
N VAL A 13 22.83 5.81 -6.39
CA VAL A 13 23.47 5.18 -5.23
C VAL A 13 23.01 5.82 -3.92
N VAL A 14 22.91 7.15 -3.85
CA VAL A 14 22.64 7.86 -2.57
C VAL A 14 21.18 7.75 -2.13
N LEU A 15 20.22 7.83 -3.06
CA LEU A 15 18.80 7.88 -2.71
C LEU A 15 18.28 6.67 -1.92
N PRO A 16 18.64 5.41 -2.26
CA PRO A 16 18.22 4.25 -1.47
C PRO A 16 18.67 4.33 -0.01
N TYR A 17 19.88 4.80 0.28
CA TYR A 17 20.35 4.94 1.66
C TYR A 17 19.60 6.03 2.42
N LEU A 18 19.32 7.17 1.77
CA LEU A 18 18.51 8.22 2.35
C LEU A 18 17.10 7.73 2.69
N PHE A 19 16.43 7.07 1.75
CA PHE A 19 15.07 6.57 1.98
C PHE A 19 15.03 5.37 2.92
N LEU A 20 16.08 4.55 2.97
CA LEU A 20 16.25 3.50 3.97
C LEU A 20 16.31 4.13 5.36
N TYR A 21 17.15 5.15 5.54
CA TYR A 21 17.25 5.89 6.80
C TYR A 21 15.89 6.49 7.18
N LEU A 22 15.23 7.21 6.27
CA LEU A 22 13.94 7.81 6.57
C LEU A 22 12.86 6.76 6.89
N ALA A 23 12.78 5.66 6.14
CA ALA A 23 11.81 4.58 6.40
C ALA A 23 12.07 3.88 7.75
N ALA A 24 13.34 3.66 8.08
CA ALA A 24 13.76 2.94 9.28
C ALA A 24 13.76 3.80 10.55
N PHE A 25 13.90 5.13 10.45
CA PHE A 25 14.04 6.00 11.63
C PHE A 25 12.84 6.92 11.87
N VAL A 26 12.06 7.28 10.85
CA VAL A 26 10.82 8.04 11.06
C VAL A 26 9.79 7.20 11.83
N ASP A 27 9.10 7.84 12.78
CA ASP A 27 7.98 7.22 13.49
C ASP A 27 6.90 6.80 12.48
N PRO A 28 6.44 5.54 12.47
CA PRO A 28 5.48 5.06 11.48
C PRO A 28 4.05 5.56 11.72
N GLY A 29 3.80 6.26 12.82
CA GLY A 29 2.48 6.58 13.35
C GLY A 29 2.16 5.74 14.59
N TYR A 30 3.09 5.65 15.54
CA TYR A 30 2.80 5.00 16.83
C TYR A 30 1.73 5.78 17.58
N ILE A 31 0.70 5.06 18.03
CA ILE A 31 -0.43 5.64 18.75
C ILE A 31 -0.09 5.63 20.25
N THR A 32 -0.11 6.81 20.84
CA THR A 32 0.07 7.09 22.27
C THR A 32 -1.17 7.80 22.81
N PRO A 33 -1.35 7.90 24.13
CA PRO A 33 -2.47 8.65 24.70
C PRO A 33 -2.54 10.11 24.21
N GLU A 34 -1.40 10.75 24.00
CA GLU A 34 -1.31 12.18 23.62
C GLU A 34 -1.76 12.43 22.18
N ASN A 35 -1.54 11.47 21.28
CA ASN A 35 -1.92 11.59 19.86
C ASN A 35 -3.13 10.71 19.47
N HIS A 36 -3.78 10.08 20.45
CA HIS A 36 -4.87 9.14 20.22
C HIS A 36 -6.03 9.78 19.48
N VAL A 37 -6.50 10.95 19.96
CA VAL A 37 -7.58 11.73 19.35
C VAL A 37 -7.25 12.10 17.90
N TYR A 38 -6.02 12.57 17.65
CA TYR A 38 -5.55 12.89 16.32
C TYR A 38 -5.69 11.71 15.35
N HIS A 39 -5.32 10.49 15.79
CA HIS A 39 -5.44 9.29 14.96
C HIS A 39 -6.89 8.80 14.81
N MET A 40 -7.74 8.97 15.83
CA MET A 40 -9.17 8.68 15.74
C MET A 40 -9.83 9.53 14.64
N GLU A 41 -9.43 10.79 14.49
CA GLU A 41 -10.02 11.72 13.52
C GLU A 41 -9.49 11.58 12.08
N GLN A 42 -8.50 10.71 11.81
CA GLN A 42 -7.92 10.62 10.46
C GLN A 42 -8.86 9.98 9.43
N TYR A 43 -9.55 8.92 9.84
CA TYR A 43 -10.38 8.11 8.97
C TYR A 43 -11.67 7.74 9.73
N PRO A 44 -12.82 7.66 9.06
CA PRO A 44 -14.04 7.12 9.66
C PRO A 44 -13.97 5.59 9.70
N TYR A 45 -14.79 4.99 10.55
CA TYR A 45 -15.01 3.54 10.52
C TYR A 45 -15.82 3.18 9.27
N ASP A 46 -15.45 2.09 8.59
CA ASP A 46 -16.13 1.64 7.38
C ASP A 46 -17.29 0.68 7.67
N PHE A 47 -17.46 0.28 8.94
CA PHE A 47 -18.44 -0.71 9.40
C PHE A 47 -18.37 -2.02 8.60
N SER A 48 -17.20 -2.31 8.04
CA SER A 48 -16.87 -3.53 7.34
C SER A 48 -15.59 -4.11 7.93
N ALA A 49 -14.41 -3.69 7.48
CA ALA A 49 -13.15 -4.17 8.05
C ALA A 49 -12.82 -3.56 9.42
N PHE A 50 -13.46 -2.43 9.76
CA PHE A 50 -13.25 -1.65 10.97
C PHE A 50 -14.58 -1.15 11.54
N HIS A 51 -15.01 -1.77 12.65
CA HIS A 51 -16.13 -1.30 13.47
C HIS A 51 -15.63 -0.49 14.68
N PRO A 52 -16.42 0.50 15.15
CA PRO A 52 -16.12 1.25 16.36
C PRO A 52 -16.10 0.34 17.60
N GLY A 53 -15.47 0.82 18.68
CA GLY A 53 -15.45 0.14 19.98
C GLY A 53 -14.37 -0.94 20.13
N LYS A 54 -13.56 -1.24 19.10
CA LYS A 54 -12.46 -2.23 19.21
C LYS A 54 -11.33 -1.69 20.09
N PHE A 55 -11.10 -2.31 21.24
CA PHE A 55 -10.06 -1.91 22.19
C PHE A 55 -8.77 -2.73 22.01
N CYS A 56 -7.60 -2.10 22.19
CA CYS A 56 -6.33 -2.79 22.31
C CYS A 56 -5.97 -2.96 23.80
N HIS A 57 -6.06 -4.18 24.32
CA HIS A 57 -5.73 -4.45 25.72
C HIS A 57 -4.26 -4.23 26.06
N THR A 58 -3.34 -4.50 25.12
CA THR A 58 -1.89 -4.31 25.32
C THR A 58 -1.52 -2.83 25.45
N CYS A 59 -2.03 -1.97 24.56
CA CYS A 59 -1.74 -0.54 24.57
C CYS A 59 -2.74 0.27 25.40
N ARG A 60 -3.80 -0.36 25.90
CA ARG A 60 -4.90 0.25 26.68
C ARG A 60 -5.53 1.47 26.00
N LEU A 61 -5.82 1.34 24.72
CA LEU A 61 -6.45 2.39 23.92
C LEU A 61 -7.50 1.82 22.98
N LEU A 62 -8.51 2.62 22.69
CA LEU A 62 -9.46 2.34 21.63
C LEU A 62 -8.73 2.40 20.28
N LYS A 63 -8.88 1.40 19.42
CA LYS A 63 -8.17 1.35 18.14
C LYS A 63 -8.77 2.34 17.15
N PRO A 64 -8.01 3.34 16.66
CA PRO A 64 -8.42 4.14 15.52
C PRO A 64 -8.69 3.27 14.28
N PRO A 65 -9.52 3.73 13.33
CA PRO A 65 -9.71 3.04 12.06
C PRO A 65 -8.38 2.83 11.34
N ARG A 66 -8.26 1.70 10.63
CA ARG A 66 -7.02 1.30 9.92
C ARG A 66 -5.79 1.08 10.80
N SER A 67 -5.90 1.14 12.13
CA SER A 67 -4.80 0.83 13.03
C SER A 67 -4.67 -0.68 13.32
N LYS A 68 -3.47 -1.11 13.69
CA LYS A 68 -3.22 -2.47 14.20
C LYS A 68 -2.10 -2.47 15.23
N HIS A 69 -2.21 -3.36 16.22
CA HIS A 69 -1.14 -3.63 17.18
C HIS A 69 -0.11 -4.53 16.52
N CYS A 70 1.15 -4.07 16.44
CA CYS A 70 2.25 -4.89 16.01
C CYS A 70 2.85 -5.63 17.21
N SER A 71 2.82 -6.96 17.19
CA SER A 71 3.39 -7.79 18.25
C SER A 71 4.91 -7.73 18.33
N VAL A 72 5.60 -7.32 17.25
CA VAL A 72 7.06 -7.13 17.22
C VAL A 72 7.43 -5.78 17.82
N CYS A 73 6.82 -4.69 17.35
CA CYS A 73 7.07 -3.35 17.88
C CYS A 73 6.40 -3.07 19.24
N LYS A 74 5.49 -3.94 19.69
CA LYS A 74 4.68 -3.80 20.93
C LYS A 74 3.88 -2.50 21.02
N LYS A 75 3.47 -1.95 19.88
CA LYS A 75 2.75 -0.68 19.77
C LYS A 75 1.62 -0.79 18.74
N CYS A 76 0.55 -0.02 18.97
CA CYS A 76 -0.44 0.26 17.93
C CYS A 76 0.14 1.23 16.90
N VAL A 77 -0.04 0.92 15.63
CA VAL A 77 0.43 1.73 14.49
C VAL A 77 -0.79 2.19 13.70
N ALA A 78 -0.90 3.49 13.44
CA ALA A 78 -1.94 4.08 12.61
C ALA A 78 -1.73 3.74 11.13
N LYS A 79 -2.83 3.48 10.40
CA LYS A 79 -2.82 3.00 9.00
C LYS A 79 -1.71 1.97 8.76
N MET A 80 -1.65 0.96 9.61
CA MET A 80 -0.55 -0.02 9.60
C MET A 80 -0.60 -0.82 8.30
N ASP A 81 0.50 -0.81 7.56
CA ASP A 81 0.65 -1.64 6.37
C ASP A 81 1.20 -3.03 6.73
N HIS A 82 2.44 -3.09 7.22
CA HIS A 82 3.05 -4.32 7.71
C HIS A 82 4.21 -4.01 8.66
N HIS A 83 4.74 -5.04 9.32
CA HIS A 83 6.05 -4.96 9.96
C HIS A 83 7.10 -5.45 8.97
N CYS A 84 8.02 -4.56 8.57
CA CYS A 84 9.04 -4.89 7.59
C CYS A 84 10.34 -5.27 8.30
N ILE A 85 10.74 -6.52 8.13
CA ILE A 85 11.98 -7.06 8.72
C ILE A 85 13.23 -6.37 8.14
N PHE A 86 13.19 -5.92 6.88
CA PHE A 86 14.34 -5.34 6.19
C PHE A 86 14.72 -3.95 6.68
N ILE A 87 13.73 -3.18 7.17
CA ILE A 87 13.97 -1.87 7.80
C ILE A 87 13.84 -1.93 9.33
N ASN A 88 13.60 -3.14 9.88
CA ASN A 88 13.35 -3.40 11.29
C ASN A 88 12.33 -2.43 11.92
N LYS A 89 11.26 -2.12 11.19
CA LYS A 89 10.24 -1.15 11.60
C LYS A 89 8.90 -1.44 10.93
N CYS A 90 7.81 -0.98 11.55
CA CYS A 90 6.52 -0.96 10.89
C CYS A 90 6.51 0.05 9.75
N VAL A 91 5.83 -0.29 8.66
CA VAL A 91 5.37 0.66 7.66
C VAL A 91 3.94 1.05 8.04
N GLY A 92 3.71 2.34 8.26
CA GLY A 92 2.43 2.90 8.71
C GLY A 92 2.20 4.29 8.14
N GLN A 93 1.19 4.99 8.66
CA GLN A 93 0.73 6.28 8.13
C GLN A 93 1.86 7.27 7.79
N ARG A 94 2.83 7.46 8.68
CA ARG A 94 3.81 8.57 8.60
C ARG A 94 5.09 8.23 7.84
N ASN A 95 5.42 6.95 7.67
CA ASN A 95 6.64 6.52 6.96
C ASN A 95 6.36 5.76 5.65
N HIS A 96 5.08 5.53 5.29
CA HIS A 96 4.72 4.83 4.05
C HIS A 96 5.36 5.47 2.81
N ARG A 97 5.36 6.82 2.70
CA ARG A 97 6.00 7.52 1.58
C ARG A 97 7.48 7.17 1.42
N TYR A 98 8.21 7.08 2.53
CA TYR A 98 9.64 6.76 2.50
C TYR A 98 9.87 5.31 2.11
N PHE A 99 8.98 4.40 2.52
CA PHE A 99 9.02 3.02 2.08
C PHE A 99 8.79 2.88 0.56
N VAL A 100 7.81 3.60 -0.01
CA VAL A 100 7.58 3.62 -1.47
C VAL A 100 8.79 4.19 -2.21
N LEU A 101 9.36 5.30 -1.72
CA LEU A 101 10.55 5.92 -2.30
C LEU A 101 11.80 5.04 -2.16
N LEU A 102 11.92 4.27 -1.07
CA LEU A 102 12.96 3.26 -0.88
C LEU A 102 12.83 2.16 -1.94
N LEU A 103 11.64 1.61 -2.16
CA LEU A 103 11.42 0.59 -3.19
C LEU A 103 11.74 1.13 -4.59
N LEU A 104 11.26 2.33 -4.92
CA LEU A 104 11.53 2.97 -6.22
C LEU A 104 13.03 3.21 -6.44
N SER A 105 13.70 3.85 -5.49
CA SER A 105 15.14 4.13 -5.61
C SER A 105 15.98 2.85 -5.64
N THR A 106 15.61 1.83 -4.86
CA THR A 106 16.29 0.52 -4.88
C THR A 106 16.07 -0.21 -6.20
N ALA A 107 14.86 -0.15 -6.77
CA ALA A 107 14.57 -0.73 -8.09
C ALA A 107 15.41 -0.06 -9.19
N ILE A 108 15.50 1.27 -9.17
CA ILE A 108 16.34 2.04 -10.09
C ILE A 108 17.82 1.68 -9.91
N LEU A 109 18.32 1.60 -8.67
CA LEU A 109 19.71 1.22 -8.41
C LEU A 109 20.02 -0.19 -8.89
N ALA A 110 19.16 -1.17 -8.59
CA ALA A 110 19.35 -2.56 -9.02
C ALA A 110 19.31 -2.70 -10.55
N SER A 111 18.36 -2.03 -11.21
CA SER A 111 18.30 -1.98 -12.68
C SER A 111 19.53 -1.30 -13.27
N TYR A 112 19.92 -0.14 -12.76
CA TYR A 112 21.08 0.61 -13.24
C TYR A 112 22.38 -0.20 -13.06
N GLY A 113 22.62 -0.73 -11.86
CA GLY A 113 23.79 -1.55 -11.56
C GLY A 113 23.84 -2.84 -12.37
N GLY A 114 22.69 -3.51 -12.54
CA GLY A 114 22.57 -4.72 -13.36
C GLY A 114 22.85 -4.44 -14.84
N MET A 115 22.29 -3.37 -15.41
CA MET A 115 22.52 -2.98 -16.81
C MET A 115 23.98 -2.56 -17.06
N LEU A 116 24.55 -1.75 -16.17
CA LEU A 116 25.94 -1.32 -16.28
C LEU A 116 26.89 -2.51 -16.16
N GLY A 117 26.66 -3.35 -15.16
CA GLY A 117 27.41 -4.56 -14.93
C GLY A 117 27.35 -5.54 -16.10
N PHE A 118 26.16 -5.78 -16.63
CA PHE A 118 25.96 -6.57 -17.84
C PHE A 118 26.70 -5.98 -19.05
N SER A 119 26.69 -4.66 -19.24
CA SER A 119 27.42 -4.02 -20.33
C SER A 119 28.93 -4.30 -20.24
N ILE A 120 29.51 -4.16 -19.04
CA ILE A 120 30.95 -4.41 -18.81
C ILE A 120 31.29 -5.88 -19.04
N LEU A 121 30.47 -6.81 -18.51
CA LEU A 121 30.65 -8.24 -18.70
C LEU A 121 30.55 -8.62 -20.18
N LYS A 122 29.54 -8.10 -20.88
CA LYS A 122 29.31 -8.32 -22.31
C LYS A 122 30.51 -7.86 -23.14
N ASP A 123 31.04 -6.65 -22.89
CA ASP A 123 32.22 -6.15 -23.63
C ASP A 123 33.48 -6.99 -23.33
N THR A 124 33.65 -7.44 -22.08
CA THR A 124 34.76 -8.33 -21.67
C THR A 124 34.67 -9.70 -22.35
N ILE A 125 33.47 -10.29 -22.41
CA ILE A 125 33.23 -11.58 -23.07
C ILE A 125 33.45 -11.45 -24.57
N LEU A 126 32.91 -10.43 -25.22
CA LEU A 126 33.07 -10.23 -26.67
C LEU A 126 34.53 -9.99 -27.07
N PHE A 127 35.34 -9.37 -26.21
CA PHE A 127 36.78 -9.21 -26.46
C PHE A 127 37.50 -10.55 -26.61
N ARG A 128 37.13 -11.57 -25.81
CA ARG A 128 37.75 -12.91 -25.83
C ARG A 128 37.04 -13.88 -26.76
N TYR A 129 35.71 -13.78 -26.84
CA TYR A 129 34.82 -14.68 -27.57
C TYR A 129 33.91 -13.86 -28.52
N PRO A 130 34.39 -13.46 -29.71
CA PRO A 130 33.66 -12.55 -30.61
C PRO A 130 32.33 -13.11 -31.14
N LEU A 131 32.16 -14.44 -31.15
CA LEU A 131 30.94 -15.12 -31.60
C LEU A 131 29.91 -15.31 -30.47
N TRP A 132 30.23 -14.90 -29.25
CA TRP A 132 29.32 -15.01 -28.12
C TRP A 132 28.15 -14.02 -28.25
N SER A 133 27.01 -14.40 -27.69
CA SER A 133 25.80 -13.59 -27.59
C SER A 133 25.15 -13.82 -26.23
N PRO A 134 24.38 -12.85 -25.69
CA PRO A 134 23.57 -13.05 -24.49
C PRO A 134 22.57 -14.21 -24.58
N TRP A 135 22.27 -14.66 -25.80
CA TRP A 135 21.48 -15.86 -26.08
C TRP A 135 22.39 -16.90 -26.72
N LYS A 136 22.34 -18.14 -26.23
CA LYS A 136 23.20 -19.23 -26.71
C LYS A 136 23.11 -19.39 -28.24
N PRO A 137 24.22 -19.22 -28.99
CA PRO A 137 24.23 -19.45 -30.43
C PRO A 137 23.89 -20.91 -30.79
N ALA A 138 23.23 -21.13 -31.94
CA ALA A 138 22.75 -22.46 -32.35
C ALA A 138 23.88 -23.51 -32.40
N GLY A 139 25.06 -23.14 -32.91
CA GLY A 139 26.22 -24.04 -33.06
C GLY A 139 27.07 -24.26 -31.80
N MET A 140 26.71 -23.68 -30.65
CA MET A 140 27.48 -23.79 -29.40
C MET A 140 26.84 -24.80 -28.45
N THR A 141 27.61 -25.63 -27.75
CA THR A 141 27.06 -26.52 -26.71
C THR A 141 26.70 -25.74 -25.44
N TRP A 142 25.76 -26.27 -24.64
CA TRP A 142 25.42 -25.66 -23.34
C TRP A 142 26.61 -25.62 -22.38
N ARG A 143 27.46 -26.65 -22.40
CA ARG A 143 28.68 -26.70 -21.60
C ARG A 143 29.60 -25.52 -21.93
N ASP A 144 29.91 -25.33 -23.21
CA ASP A 144 30.81 -24.25 -23.64
C ASP A 144 30.20 -22.88 -23.35
N TYR A 145 28.88 -22.73 -23.55
CA TYR A 145 28.17 -21.49 -23.25
C TYR A 145 28.23 -21.13 -21.76
N MET A 146 28.00 -22.09 -20.87
CA MET A 146 28.08 -21.88 -19.42
C MET A 146 29.52 -21.64 -18.95
N LEU A 147 30.52 -22.28 -19.59
CA LEU A 147 31.93 -22.00 -19.31
C LEU A 147 32.32 -20.57 -19.70
N ILE A 148 31.85 -20.06 -20.83
CA ILE A 148 32.10 -18.67 -21.25
C ILE A 148 31.45 -17.68 -20.27
N TRP A 149 30.21 -17.94 -19.84
CA TRP A 149 29.54 -17.13 -18.83
C TRP A 149 30.27 -17.14 -17.49
N SER A 150 30.67 -18.32 -17.02
CA SER A 150 31.42 -18.48 -15.77
C SER A 150 32.74 -17.74 -15.84
N TRP A 151 33.48 -17.87 -16.95
CA TRP A 151 34.69 -17.11 -17.20
C TRP A 151 34.45 -15.60 -17.17
N GLY A 152 33.39 -15.10 -17.81
CA GLY A 152 33.05 -13.68 -17.81
C GLY A 152 32.76 -13.13 -16.41
N LEU A 153 32.03 -13.90 -15.60
CA LEU A 153 31.73 -13.55 -14.20
C LEU A 153 32.97 -13.60 -13.31
N GLU A 154 33.88 -14.56 -13.53
CA GLU A 154 35.08 -14.75 -12.72
C GLU A 154 36.24 -13.83 -13.12
N HIS A 155 36.29 -13.36 -14.38
CA HIS A 155 37.35 -12.48 -14.89
C HIS A 155 37.51 -11.22 -14.02
N ASN A 156 36.40 -10.68 -13.53
CA ASN A 156 36.37 -9.71 -12.45
C ASN A 156 35.26 -10.10 -11.47
N THR A 157 35.61 -10.95 -10.51
CA THR A 157 34.66 -11.50 -9.51
C THR A 157 33.81 -10.44 -8.83
N ARG A 158 34.35 -9.23 -8.56
CA ARG A 158 33.61 -8.12 -7.95
C ARG A 158 32.50 -7.62 -8.88
N ILE A 159 32.83 -7.35 -10.14
CA ILE A 159 31.86 -6.87 -11.12
C ILE A 159 30.86 -7.98 -11.43
N GLY A 160 31.32 -9.22 -11.66
CA GLY A 160 30.47 -10.37 -11.92
C GLY A 160 29.44 -10.61 -10.81
N ALA A 161 29.88 -10.67 -9.55
CA ALA A 161 29.00 -10.92 -8.42
C ALA A 161 27.97 -9.79 -8.21
N VAL A 162 28.39 -8.53 -8.25
CA VAL A 162 27.48 -7.38 -8.08
C VAL A 162 26.47 -7.31 -9.23
N SER A 163 26.90 -7.57 -10.47
CA SER A 163 26.01 -7.57 -11.64
C SER A 163 24.96 -8.67 -11.53
N LEU A 164 25.37 -9.90 -11.19
CA LEU A 164 24.47 -11.03 -11.04
C LEU A 164 23.44 -10.77 -9.93
N LEU A 165 23.89 -10.29 -8.76
CA LEU A 165 22.99 -9.92 -7.66
C LEU A 165 21.99 -8.85 -8.10
N ALA A 166 22.45 -7.77 -8.73
CA ALA A 166 21.60 -6.68 -9.16
C ALA A 166 20.56 -7.11 -10.21
N ILE A 167 20.94 -7.95 -11.18
CA ILE A 167 20.04 -8.50 -12.19
C ILE A 167 18.99 -9.41 -11.55
N LEU A 168 19.38 -10.29 -10.61
CA LEU A 168 18.44 -11.21 -9.97
C LEU A 168 17.49 -10.49 -8.99
N CYS A 169 17.97 -9.48 -8.27
CA CYS A 169 17.16 -8.74 -7.33
C CYS A 169 16.22 -7.73 -8.01
N SER A 170 16.60 -7.17 -9.16
CA SER A 170 15.83 -6.10 -9.83
C SER A 170 14.36 -6.48 -10.09
N PRO A 171 14.02 -7.63 -10.71
CA PRO A 171 12.62 -8.02 -10.93
C PRO A 171 11.81 -8.15 -9.64
N MET A 172 12.43 -8.67 -8.56
CA MET A 172 11.78 -8.84 -7.27
C MET A 172 11.41 -7.50 -6.64
N VAL A 173 12.33 -6.52 -6.68
CA VAL A 173 12.08 -5.18 -6.12
C VAL A 173 11.02 -4.43 -6.95
N TRP A 174 11.07 -4.54 -8.28
CA TRP A 174 10.03 -3.99 -9.15
C TRP A 174 8.65 -4.60 -8.90
N ALA A 175 8.56 -5.93 -8.78
CA ALA A 175 7.31 -6.61 -8.45
C ALA A 175 6.72 -6.12 -7.12
N PHE A 176 7.57 -5.96 -6.10
CA PHE A 176 7.12 -5.46 -4.80
C PHE A 176 6.69 -3.99 -4.85
N LEU A 177 7.40 -3.14 -5.61
CA LEU A 177 6.99 -1.75 -5.86
C LEU A 177 5.63 -1.70 -6.56
N PHE A 178 5.44 -2.45 -7.65
CA PHE A 178 4.19 -2.45 -8.41
C PHE A 178 3.02 -2.95 -7.56
N TYR A 179 3.24 -3.98 -6.75
CA TYR A 179 2.23 -4.43 -5.80
C TYR A 179 1.88 -3.33 -4.78
N THR A 180 2.86 -2.66 -4.19
CA THR A 180 2.64 -1.55 -3.25
C THR A 180 1.87 -0.41 -3.92
N VAL A 181 2.23 -0.03 -5.16
CA VAL A 181 1.51 0.99 -5.94
C VAL A 181 0.09 0.53 -6.28
N PHE A 182 -0.12 -0.75 -6.57
CA PHE A 182 -1.45 -1.32 -6.78
C PHE A 182 -2.33 -1.24 -5.53
N LEU A 183 -1.78 -1.50 -4.34
CA LEU A 183 -2.51 -1.32 -3.08
C LEU A 183 -2.88 0.14 -2.84
N ILE A 184 -1.98 1.08 -3.14
CA ILE A 184 -2.27 2.53 -3.12
C ILE A 184 -3.39 2.86 -4.13
N TYR A 185 -3.34 2.31 -5.34
CA TYR A 185 -4.41 2.45 -6.34
C TYR A 185 -5.76 1.93 -5.83
N CYS A 186 -5.75 0.88 -5.02
CA CYS A 186 -6.94 0.30 -4.41
C CYS A 186 -7.37 1.00 -3.11
N GLY A 187 -6.60 1.97 -2.60
CA GLY A 187 -6.88 2.64 -1.33
C GLY A 187 -6.74 1.74 -0.10
N THR A 188 -6.04 0.60 -0.23
CA THR A 188 -5.91 -0.43 0.81
C THR A 188 -4.47 -0.54 1.30
N THR A 189 -4.28 -1.00 2.52
CA THR A 189 -2.98 -1.46 3.03
C THR A 189 -2.80 -2.97 2.82
N THR A 190 -1.57 -3.48 2.96
CA THR A 190 -1.28 -4.92 2.98
C THR A 190 -2.03 -5.63 4.11
N ASN A 191 -2.09 -5.02 5.29
CA ASN A 191 -2.86 -5.55 6.41
C ASN A 191 -4.36 -5.65 6.10
N GLU A 192 -4.91 -4.66 5.40
CA GLU A 192 -6.30 -4.67 4.96
C GLU A 192 -6.55 -5.72 3.87
N SER A 193 -5.64 -5.89 2.89
CA SER A 193 -5.80 -6.90 1.85
C SER A 193 -5.84 -8.32 2.41
N LEU A 194 -5.06 -8.60 3.47
CA LEU A 194 -5.12 -9.87 4.19
C LEU A 194 -6.46 -10.08 4.91
N LYS A 195 -7.04 -9.03 5.49
CA LYS A 195 -8.41 -9.14 6.02
C LYS A 195 -9.39 -9.45 4.88
N TRP A 196 -9.28 -8.76 3.75
CA TRP A 196 -10.18 -8.98 2.62
C TRP A 196 -10.06 -10.38 2.02
N SER A 197 -8.88 -11.02 2.06
CA SER A 197 -8.76 -12.43 1.65
C SER A 197 -9.56 -13.37 2.55
N ASP A 198 -9.54 -13.15 3.87
CA ASP A 198 -10.33 -13.96 4.82
C ASP A 198 -11.83 -13.75 4.58
N TRP A 199 -12.24 -12.50 4.37
CA TRP A 199 -13.63 -12.14 4.06
C TRP A 199 -14.14 -12.79 2.77
N ARG A 200 -13.29 -12.98 1.75
CA ARG A 200 -13.69 -13.65 0.50
C ARG A 200 -14.08 -15.11 0.74
N LEU A 201 -13.43 -15.79 1.68
CA LEU A 201 -13.76 -17.17 2.00
C LEU A 201 -15.14 -17.22 2.65
N GLU A 202 -15.37 -16.39 3.67
CA GLU A 202 -16.64 -16.32 4.39
C GLU A 202 -17.82 -15.88 3.49
N MET A 203 -17.58 -14.99 2.51
CA MET A 203 -18.61 -14.62 1.52
C MET A 203 -19.03 -15.80 0.64
N LYS A 204 -18.07 -16.64 0.23
CA LYS A 204 -18.36 -17.84 -0.56
C LYS A 204 -19.15 -18.86 0.26
N GLU A 205 -18.88 -18.95 1.55
CA GLU A 205 -19.63 -19.79 2.50
C GLU A 205 -20.98 -19.19 2.90
N GLY A 206 -21.22 -17.92 2.55
CA GLY A 206 -22.47 -17.23 2.80
C GLY A 206 -22.56 -16.60 4.20
N PHE A 207 -21.48 -16.47 4.95
CA PHE A 207 -21.52 -15.98 6.33
C PHE A 207 -21.53 -14.46 6.48
N VAL A 208 -21.57 -13.71 5.37
CA VAL A 208 -21.45 -12.26 5.36
C VAL A 208 -22.73 -11.61 4.87
N PHE A 209 -23.21 -10.62 5.64
CA PHE A 209 -24.42 -9.88 5.36
C PHE A 209 -24.17 -8.39 5.42
N LYS A 210 -24.80 -7.63 4.53
CA LYS A 210 -24.78 -6.18 4.52
C LYS A 210 -26.19 -5.61 4.59
N ARG A 211 -26.30 -4.36 5.02
CA ARG A 211 -27.49 -3.53 4.82
C ARG A 211 -27.13 -2.06 4.82
N ALA A 212 -28.10 -1.23 4.48
CA ALA A 212 -27.93 0.22 4.45
C ALA A 212 -27.71 0.79 5.85
N MET A 213 -26.96 1.88 5.92
CA MET A 213 -26.75 2.67 7.13
C MET A 213 -26.95 4.14 6.82
N SER A 214 -27.71 4.84 7.67
CA SER A 214 -27.97 6.26 7.47
C SER A 214 -26.72 7.10 7.72
N LEU A 215 -26.49 8.09 6.84
CA LEU A 215 -25.47 9.13 7.03
C LEU A 215 -25.78 10.05 8.22
N THR A 216 -27.06 10.17 8.60
CA THR A 216 -27.51 11.01 9.72
C THR A 216 -27.66 10.23 11.03
N ARG A 217 -27.09 9.02 11.11
CA ARG A 217 -27.13 8.22 12.34
C ARG A 217 -26.45 8.95 13.49
N GLU A 218 -26.91 8.66 14.70
CA GLU A 218 -26.24 9.10 15.90
C GLU A 218 -24.88 8.39 16.03
N LYS A 219 -23.83 9.17 16.32
CA LYS A 219 -22.48 8.67 16.57
C LYS A 219 -22.22 8.69 18.07
N TYR A 220 -21.82 7.55 18.63
CA TYR A 220 -21.38 7.47 20.01
C TYR A 220 -19.96 8.03 20.13
N LEU A 221 -19.84 9.28 20.59
CA LEU A 221 -18.57 10.02 20.63
C LEU A 221 -17.51 9.40 21.55
N SER A 222 -17.90 8.47 22.43
CA SER A 222 -16.99 7.67 23.24
C SER A 222 -16.17 6.67 22.42
N VAL A 223 -16.65 6.26 21.24
CA VAL A 223 -16.01 5.23 20.41
C VAL A 223 -15.77 5.64 18.96
N GLU A 224 -16.38 6.73 18.53
CA GLU A 224 -16.34 7.22 17.15
C GLU A 224 -16.17 8.74 17.10
N PRO A 225 -15.27 9.29 16.26
CA PRO A 225 -15.15 10.74 16.10
C PRO A 225 -16.40 11.35 15.45
N ALA A 226 -16.77 12.56 15.86
CA ALA A 226 -17.86 13.30 15.24
C ALA A 226 -17.57 13.58 13.75
N ILE A 227 -16.37 14.09 13.48
CA ILE A 227 -15.89 14.47 12.16
C ILE A 227 -14.49 13.88 11.96
N THR A 228 -14.20 13.49 10.73
CA THR A 228 -12.88 12.98 10.34
C THR A 228 -12.29 13.82 9.22
N ARG A 229 -10.97 13.77 9.05
CA ARG A 229 -10.25 14.37 7.91
C ARG A 229 -10.74 13.84 6.56
N TRP A 230 -11.17 12.58 6.54
CA TRP A 230 -11.64 11.91 5.32
C TRP A 230 -12.98 12.47 4.85
N PRO A 231 -13.19 12.69 3.53
CA PRO A 231 -14.37 13.39 3.04
C PRO A 231 -15.62 12.51 2.87
N VAL A 232 -15.49 11.18 2.99
CA VAL A 232 -16.56 10.21 2.74
C VAL A 232 -16.86 9.44 4.02
N GLU A 233 -18.14 9.22 4.31
CA GLU A 233 -18.65 8.34 5.37
C GLU A 233 -19.26 7.08 4.76
N THR A 234 -19.38 6.01 5.54
CA THR A 234 -20.03 4.77 5.05
C THR A 234 -21.56 4.87 5.12
N GLU A 235 -22.24 4.27 4.14
CA GLU A 235 -23.71 4.08 4.14
C GLU A 235 -24.08 2.59 4.15
N GLN A 236 -23.12 1.76 4.55
CA GLN A 236 -23.32 0.33 4.70
C GLN A 236 -22.80 -0.11 6.06
N ILE A 237 -23.38 -1.19 6.56
CA ILE A 237 -22.82 -1.98 7.65
C ILE A 237 -22.73 -3.41 7.18
N ILE A 238 -21.63 -4.07 7.51
CA ILE A 238 -21.39 -5.46 7.21
C ILE A 238 -21.14 -6.23 8.50
N VAL A 239 -21.81 -7.37 8.60
CA VAL A 239 -21.77 -8.26 9.75
C VAL A 239 -21.48 -9.68 9.27
N ARG A 240 -20.81 -10.42 10.14
CA ARG A 240 -20.52 -11.85 9.96
C ARG A 240 -21.35 -12.64 10.95
N THR A 241 -21.92 -13.76 10.51
CA THR A 241 -22.61 -14.70 11.39
C THR A 241 -21.84 -16.02 11.44
N ALA A 242 -21.84 -16.69 12.59
CA ALA A 242 -21.05 -17.91 12.78
C ALA A 242 -21.64 -19.13 12.06
N ASP A 243 -22.94 -19.10 11.77
CA ASP A 243 -23.75 -20.19 11.25
C ASP A 243 -24.39 -19.86 9.89
N GLY A 244 -24.15 -18.66 9.35
CA GLY A 244 -24.78 -18.19 8.11
C GLY A 244 -26.26 -17.84 8.24
N SER A 245 -26.79 -17.79 9.45
CA SER A 245 -28.13 -17.28 9.74
C SER A 245 -28.18 -15.76 9.56
N LEU A 246 -29.40 -15.21 9.45
CA LEU A 246 -29.60 -13.78 9.35
C LEU A 246 -29.14 -13.09 10.65
N PRO A 247 -28.39 -11.98 10.57
CA PRO A 247 -27.99 -11.26 11.77
C PRO A 247 -29.19 -10.71 12.55
N ASP A 248 -28.98 -10.45 13.84
CA ASP A 248 -29.98 -9.85 14.73
C ASP A 248 -30.58 -8.57 14.11
N PRO A 249 -31.92 -8.47 14.01
CA PRO A 249 -32.59 -7.25 13.57
C PRO A 249 -32.17 -6.00 14.35
N GLN A 250 -31.82 -6.15 15.64
CA GLN A 250 -31.43 -5.06 16.54
C GLN A 250 -30.02 -4.51 16.28
N CYS A 251 -29.22 -5.15 15.42
CA CYS A 251 -27.95 -4.57 15.00
C CYS A 251 -28.16 -3.14 14.43
N PRO A 252 -27.11 -2.33 14.25
CA PRO A 252 -27.23 -1.03 13.59
C PRO A 252 -27.53 -1.16 12.09
N GLY A 253 -28.22 -0.20 11.48
CA GLY A 253 -28.57 -0.15 10.05
C GLY A 253 -30.08 -0.19 9.80
N THR A 254 -30.47 0.01 8.55
CA THR A 254 -31.87 0.10 8.11
C THR A 254 -32.13 -0.83 6.92
N GLY A 255 -33.33 -1.39 6.85
CA GLY A 255 -33.73 -2.30 5.79
C GLY A 255 -33.33 -3.75 6.05
N GLU A 256 -33.64 -4.59 5.07
CA GLU A 256 -33.40 -6.04 5.12
C GLU A 256 -31.91 -6.38 5.00
N TRP A 257 -31.52 -7.51 5.58
CA TRP A 257 -30.17 -8.04 5.44
C TRP A 257 -29.99 -8.70 4.08
N GLU A 258 -28.99 -8.25 3.33
CA GLU A 258 -28.59 -8.81 2.06
C GLU A 258 -27.32 -9.66 2.22
N ARG A 259 -27.32 -10.87 1.68
CA ARG A 259 -26.12 -11.72 1.68
C ARG A 259 -25.07 -11.17 0.71
N VAL A 260 -23.82 -11.11 1.13
CA VAL A 260 -22.69 -10.64 0.33
C VAL A 260 -21.96 -11.83 -0.27
N HIS A 261 -21.96 -11.92 -1.60
CA HIS A 261 -21.28 -13.01 -2.33
C HIS A 261 -19.90 -12.62 -2.84
N SER A 262 -19.59 -11.32 -2.92
CA SER A 262 -18.34 -10.82 -3.49
C SER A 262 -17.87 -9.54 -2.81
N LEU A 263 -16.54 -9.36 -2.74
CA LEU A 263 -15.94 -8.08 -2.34
C LEU A 263 -16.40 -6.92 -3.24
N ARG A 264 -16.77 -7.20 -4.50
CA ARG A 264 -17.26 -6.18 -5.42
C ARG A 264 -18.58 -5.54 -4.97
N ASP A 265 -19.26 -6.12 -3.98
CA ASP A 265 -20.53 -5.62 -3.46
C ASP A 265 -20.34 -4.78 -2.19
N ILE A 266 -19.09 -4.55 -1.79
CA ILE A 266 -18.69 -3.80 -0.60
C ILE A 266 -18.09 -2.48 -1.05
N ASP A 267 -18.49 -1.38 -0.42
CA ASP A 267 -17.85 -0.09 -0.64
C ASP A 267 -16.52 0.02 0.11
N ASN A 268 -15.44 0.38 -0.59
CA ASN A 268 -14.19 0.79 0.05
C ASN A 268 -14.17 2.32 0.17
N ILE A 269 -14.62 2.83 1.30
CA ILE A 269 -14.65 4.27 1.55
C ILE A 269 -13.24 4.88 1.57
N TYR A 270 -12.18 4.08 1.73
CA TYR A 270 -10.79 4.54 1.73
C TYR A 270 -10.15 4.65 0.33
N ASP A 271 -10.86 4.25 -0.75
CA ASP A 271 -10.42 4.50 -2.13
C ASP A 271 -11.07 5.79 -2.67
N LEU A 272 -10.33 6.90 -2.62
CA LEU A 272 -10.74 8.18 -3.22
C LEU A 272 -10.29 8.31 -4.68
N GLY A 273 -9.60 7.29 -5.20
CA GLY A 273 -8.93 7.29 -6.48
C GLY A 273 -7.45 7.58 -6.39
N PHE A 274 -6.71 7.09 -7.40
CA PHE A 274 -5.25 6.97 -7.35
C PHE A 274 -4.53 8.25 -6.94
N ALA A 275 -4.91 9.40 -7.52
CA ALA A 275 -4.29 10.68 -7.19
C ALA A 275 -4.52 11.08 -5.72
N ASP A 276 -5.71 10.87 -5.18
CA ASP A 276 -6.02 11.19 -3.79
C ASP A 276 -5.43 10.18 -2.81
N ASN A 277 -5.40 8.90 -3.18
CA ASN A 277 -4.73 7.86 -2.40
C ASN A 277 -3.22 8.14 -2.33
N LEU A 278 -2.59 8.59 -3.42
CA LEU A 278 -1.20 9.06 -3.43
C LEU A 278 -1.02 10.29 -2.54
N ARG A 279 -1.93 11.28 -2.61
CA ARG A 279 -1.87 12.45 -1.73
C ARG A 279 -1.91 12.05 -0.26
N ASP A 280 -2.76 11.08 0.12
CA ASP A 280 -2.84 10.57 1.48
C ASP A 280 -1.56 9.84 1.94
N ILE A 281 -0.76 9.29 1.01
CA ILE A 281 0.52 8.65 1.31
C ILE A 281 1.64 9.67 1.45
N PHE A 282 1.71 10.64 0.53
CA PHE A 282 2.85 11.56 0.44
C PHE A 282 2.70 12.81 1.32
N PHE A 283 1.47 13.27 1.55
CA PHE A 283 1.19 14.48 2.33
C PHE A 283 0.42 14.13 3.60
N ASP A 284 1.14 14.19 4.72
CA ASP A 284 0.53 14.08 6.04
C ASP A 284 -0.53 15.19 6.19
N ASN A 285 -1.70 14.85 6.72
CA ASN A 285 -2.78 15.81 7.00
C ASN A 285 -3.34 16.58 5.79
N TYR A 286 -3.26 16.02 4.58
CA TYR A 286 -3.91 16.64 3.43
C TYR A 286 -5.41 16.85 3.69
N GLN A 287 -5.87 18.11 3.64
CA GLN A 287 -7.22 18.53 4.05
C GLN A 287 -8.25 18.24 2.95
N PHE A 288 -8.64 16.98 2.80
CA PHE A 288 -9.58 16.56 1.76
C PHE A 288 -10.93 17.28 1.82
N ARG A 289 -11.50 17.42 3.02
CA ARG A 289 -12.79 18.11 3.23
C ARG A 289 -12.73 19.59 2.87
N GLU A 290 -11.67 20.28 3.27
CA GLU A 290 -11.54 21.70 2.97
C GLU A 290 -11.42 21.94 1.46
N ARG A 291 -10.64 21.11 0.75
CA ARG A 291 -10.58 21.17 -0.71
C ARG A 291 -11.95 20.99 -1.36
N ASP A 292 -12.72 20.00 -0.90
CA ASP A 292 -14.04 19.72 -1.47
C ASP A 292 -15.02 20.88 -1.19
N ARG A 293 -14.99 21.44 0.03
CA ARG A 293 -15.75 22.64 0.39
C ARG A 293 -15.41 23.84 -0.50
N GLN A 294 -14.12 24.11 -0.71
CA GLN A 294 -13.68 25.21 -1.57
C GLN A 294 -14.16 25.03 -3.02
N ARG A 295 -14.17 23.79 -3.51
CA ARG A 295 -14.72 23.46 -4.83
C ARG A 295 -16.22 23.71 -4.90
N GLU A 296 -16.97 23.25 -3.89
CA GLU A 296 -18.42 23.49 -3.80
C GLU A 296 -18.75 24.99 -3.82
N LEU A 297 -17.98 25.81 -3.10
CA LEU A 297 -18.13 27.27 -3.10
C LEU A 297 -17.81 27.89 -4.46
N LEU A 298 -16.78 27.42 -5.15
CA LEU A 298 -16.42 27.89 -6.49
C LEU A 298 -17.49 27.52 -7.53
N ASP A 299 -18.00 26.29 -7.48
CA ASP A 299 -19.05 25.82 -8.38
C ASP A 299 -20.33 26.63 -8.16
N ALA A 300 -20.71 26.88 -6.90
CA ALA A 300 -21.82 27.76 -6.56
C ALA A 300 -21.62 29.20 -7.08
N LYS A 301 -20.39 29.75 -6.96
CA LYS A 301 -20.05 31.08 -7.50
C LYS A 301 -20.16 31.14 -9.03
N ASN A 302 -19.87 30.04 -9.71
CA ASN A 302 -19.92 29.94 -11.17
C ASN A 302 -21.31 29.53 -11.71
N GLY A 303 -22.33 29.44 -10.85
CA GLY A 303 -23.67 29.00 -11.24
C GLY A 303 -23.73 27.54 -11.69
N LEU A 304 -22.72 26.73 -11.34
CA LEU A 304 -22.70 25.30 -11.61
C LEU A 304 -23.57 24.58 -10.56
N PRO A 305 -24.17 23.43 -10.91
CA PRO A 305 -24.90 22.63 -9.92
C PRO A 305 -23.96 22.26 -8.77
N PRO A 306 -24.49 22.13 -7.53
CA PRO A 306 -23.67 21.80 -6.37
C PRO A 306 -22.85 20.55 -6.65
N PHE A 307 -21.53 20.65 -6.42
CA PHE A 307 -20.63 19.50 -6.48
C PHE A 307 -21.11 18.48 -5.46
N ASN A 308 -21.88 17.51 -5.93
CA ASN A 308 -22.38 16.45 -5.07
C ASN A 308 -21.22 15.49 -4.80
N SER A 309 -20.41 15.81 -3.79
CA SER A 309 -19.23 15.05 -3.39
C SER A 309 -19.57 13.60 -3.04
N THR A 310 -20.81 13.32 -2.62
CA THR A 310 -21.32 11.96 -2.36
C THR A 310 -21.75 11.22 -3.63
N SER A 311 -22.21 11.90 -4.70
CA SER A 311 -22.58 11.24 -5.96
C SER A 311 -21.42 11.11 -6.96
N HIS A 312 -20.50 12.08 -7.01
CA HIS A 312 -19.37 12.09 -7.95
C HIS A 312 -18.19 11.24 -7.49
N ARG A 313 -17.97 11.11 -6.18
CA ARG A 313 -17.14 10.04 -5.63
C ARG A 313 -18.01 8.80 -5.49
N ARG A 314 -18.46 8.23 -6.62
CA ARG A 314 -18.99 6.86 -6.65
C ARG A 314 -18.15 6.04 -5.69
N LYS A 315 -18.78 5.55 -4.61
CA LYS A 315 -18.15 4.65 -3.65
C LYS A 315 -17.43 3.60 -4.48
N ARG A 316 -16.09 3.70 -4.48
CA ARG A 316 -15.31 2.78 -5.28
C ARG A 316 -15.51 1.45 -4.60
N ARG A 317 -16.24 0.56 -5.28
CA ARG A 317 -16.41 -0.82 -4.83
C ARG A 317 -15.04 -1.35 -4.49
N ALA A 318 -14.94 -2.06 -3.37
CA ALA A 318 -13.72 -2.72 -2.97
C ALA A 318 -13.25 -3.52 -4.18
N LYS A 319 -12.18 -3.03 -4.79
CA LYS A 319 -11.49 -3.78 -5.82
C LYS A 319 -11.09 -5.06 -5.11
N ALA A 320 -11.26 -6.19 -5.78
CA ALA A 320 -10.55 -7.36 -5.35
C ALA A 320 -9.06 -6.97 -5.39
N ALA A 321 -8.50 -6.57 -4.25
CA ALA A 321 -7.08 -6.64 -4.02
C ALA A 321 -6.80 -8.14 -4.05
N ALA A 322 -6.71 -8.65 -5.27
CA ALA A 322 -6.46 -10.03 -5.56
C ALA A 322 -5.01 -10.26 -5.17
N ILE A 323 -4.83 -10.96 -4.07
CA ILE A 323 -3.97 -12.12 -4.12
C ILE A 323 -4.82 -13.24 -4.70
#